data_AF-A0A9W8YA46-F1
#
_entry.id   AF-A0A9W8YA46-F1
#
_cell.length_a   1.000
_cell.length_b   1.000
_cell.length_c   1.000
_cell.angle_alpha   90.00
_cell.angle_beta   90.00
_cell.angle_gamma   90.00
#
_symmetry.space_group_name_H-M   'P 1'
#
loop_
_entity.id
_entity.type
_entity.pdbx_description
1 polymer ?
#
loop_
_entity_poly.entity_id
_entity_poly.type
_entity_poly.pdbx_seq_one_letter_code
_entity_poly.pdbx_strand_id
1 'polypeptide(L)'
;MITASGVMWHALVPTKFKSLDLCFHPQVVDQFVYYCYLADYQFDQDNEAPEIHFATSFPPDKDINSFSYRKSAVDFHLEMYELAEHVESEFLKETVHQKLSVVILARQKYTALELGMLVEIFFAAVDAARLQDDDRRIENIFVTAVLINERVRWNRDDSKVFWNMIGGYRREFVEAYREAEKANRDLLGSRR
;
A
#
# COMPACT_ATOMS: atom_id res chain seq x y z
N MET A 1 -58.55 11.76 18.09
CA MET A 1 -57.53 11.68 19.16
C MET A 1 -56.53 10.62 18.70
N ILE A 2 -55.39 11.04 18.14
CA ILE A 2 -54.39 10.15 17.52
C ILE A 2 -53.27 9.96 18.55
N THR A 3 -53.05 8.72 18.98
CA THR A 3 -51.96 8.36 19.90
C THR A 3 -50.65 8.31 19.16
N ALA A 4 -49.69 9.14 19.57
CA ALA A 4 -48.33 9.16 19.04
C ALA A 4 -47.63 7.82 19.33
N SER A 5 -47.28 7.10 18.27
CA SER A 5 -46.43 5.92 18.32
C SER A 5 -45.04 6.31 18.80
N GLY A 6 -44.59 5.69 19.89
CA GLY A 6 -43.27 5.90 20.47
C GLY A 6 -42.17 5.58 19.45
N VAL A 7 -41.43 6.61 19.06
CA VAL A 7 -40.14 6.45 18.39
C VAL A 7 -39.19 5.89 19.43
N MET A 8 -38.87 4.61 19.29
CA MET A 8 -37.85 3.95 20.10
C MET A 8 -36.52 4.53 19.65
N TRP A 9 -35.99 5.50 20.41
CA TRP A 9 -34.62 5.94 20.27
C TRP A 9 -33.75 4.74 20.61
N HIS A 10 -33.23 4.04 19.59
CA HIS A 10 -32.15 3.10 19.80
C HIS A 10 -31.03 3.89 20.46
N ALA A 11 -30.77 3.58 21.73
CA ALA A 11 -29.63 4.12 22.45
C ALA A 11 -28.42 3.89 21.55
N LEU A 12 -27.85 4.99 21.05
CA LEU A 12 -26.62 4.97 20.27
C LEU A 12 -25.61 4.22 21.13
N VAL A 13 -25.31 2.99 20.74
CA VAL A 13 -24.23 2.21 21.35
C VAL A 13 -23.03 3.14 21.37
N PRO A 14 -22.37 3.36 22.53
CA PRO A 14 -21.23 4.26 22.59
C PRO A 14 -20.23 3.79 21.56
N THR A 15 -20.10 4.54 20.47
CA THR A 15 -19.13 4.26 19.43
C THR A 15 -17.79 4.42 20.13
N LYS A 16 -17.05 3.33 20.33
CA LYS A 16 -15.67 3.43 20.77
C LYS A 16 -14.93 4.18 19.67
N PHE A 17 -14.72 5.48 19.88
CA PHE A 17 -13.85 6.28 19.03
C PHE A 17 -12.43 5.73 19.22
N LYS A 18 -11.91 4.98 18.23
CA LYS A 18 -10.48 4.71 18.15
C LYS A 18 -9.81 6.04 17.80
N SER A 19 -8.99 6.58 18.70
CA SER A 19 -8.10 7.68 18.36
C SER A 19 -7.06 7.13 17.38
N LEU A 20 -7.00 7.71 16.19
CA LEU A 20 -5.86 7.50 15.30
C LEU A 20 -4.66 8.23 15.89
N ASP A 21 -3.60 7.49 16.19
CA ASP A 21 -2.35 8.10 16.64
C ASP A 21 -1.80 9.06 15.56
N LEU A 22 -1.16 10.15 15.98
CA LEU A 22 -0.57 11.20 15.12
C LEU A 22 0.62 10.72 14.26
N CYS A 23 0.81 9.41 14.13
CA CYS A 23 1.94 8.79 13.44
C CYS A 23 1.76 8.76 11.91
N PHE A 24 0.53 8.93 11.42
CA PHE A 24 0.23 8.92 9.99
C PHE A 24 0.28 10.31 9.38
N HIS A 25 0.73 10.36 8.12
CA HIS A 25 0.73 11.61 7.38
C HIS A 25 -0.71 12.17 7.23
N PRO A 26 -0.94 13.49 7.37
CA PRO A 26 -2.29 14.06 7.29
C PRO A 26 -3.07 13.68 6.03
N GLN A 27 -2.41 13.64 4.87
CA GLN A 27 -3.01 13.18 3.61
C GLN A 27 -3.51 11.72 3.66
N VAL A 28 -2.78 10.83 4.32
CA VAL A 28 -3.17 9.41 4.48
C VAL A 28 -4.43 9.32 5.33
N VAL A 29 -4.50 10.12 6.41
CA VAL A 29 -5.69 10.20 7.26
C VAL A 29 -6.88 10.80 6.52
N ASP A 30 -6.69 11.86 5.75
CA ASP A 30 -7.75 12.49 4.96
C ASP A 30 -8.35 11.52 3.93
N GLN A 31 -7.48 10.81 3.20
CA GLN A 31 -7.88 9.79 2.23
C GLN A 31 -8.54 8.57 2.88
N PHE A 32 -8.16 8.23 4.11
CA PHE A 32 -8.89 7.22 4.89
C PHE A 32 -10.30 7.68 5.28
N VAL A 33 -10.47 8.94 5.68
CA VAL A 33 -11.82 9.47 5.93
C VAL A 33 -12.65 9.45 4.66
N TYR A 34 -12.07 9.87 3.53
CA TYR A 34 -12.71 9.76 2.22
C TYR A 34 -13.12 8.31 1.89
N TYR A 35 -12.24 7.35 2.15
CA TYR A 35 -12.52 5.92 2.04
C TYR A 35 -13.69 5.47 2.91
N CYS A 36 -13.80 5.94 4.16
CA CYS A 36 -14.93 5.58 5.02
C CYS A 36 -16.29 6.01 4.43
N TYR A 37 -16.35 7.08 3.65
CA TYR A 37 -17.59 7.55 3.03
C TYR A 37 -17.87 6.89 1.68
N LEU A 38 -16.85 6.59 0.89
CA LEU A 38 -17.00 6.19 -0.52
C LEU A 38 -16.52 4.77 -0.82
N ALA A 39 -15.97 4.07 0.17
CA ALA A 39 -15.31 2.77 0.03
C ALA A 39 -14.18 2.76 -1.02
N ASP A 40 -13.61 3.94 -1.30
CA ASP A 40 -12.46 4.12 -2.19
C ASP A 40 -11.65 5.35 -1.79
N TYR A 41 -10.37 5.40 -2.15
CA TYR A 41 -9.50 6.56 -1.95
C TYR A 41 -8.69 6.86 -3.21
N GLN A 42 -8.24 8.09 -3.35
CA GLN A 42 -7.56 8.55 -4.56
C GLN A 42 -6.13 9.00 -4.27
N PHE A 43 -5.28 8.76 -5.25
CA PHE A 43 -3.93 9.31 -5.33
C PHE A 43 -3.76 9.73 -6.78
N ASP A 44 -3.85 11.04 -7.04
CA ASP A 44 -3.93 11.54 -8.41
C ASP A 44 -2.64 11.28 -9.19
N GLN A 45 -2.78 11.30 -10.52
CA GLN A 45 -1.79 10.78 -11.47
C GLN A 45 -0.45 11.53 -11.47
N ASP A 46 -0.36 12.69 -10.82
CA ASP A 46 0.86 13.53 -10.78
C ASP A 46 1.69 13.37 -9.50
N ASN A 47 1.42 12.33 -8.68
CA ASN A 47 2.00 12.15 -7.33
C ASN A 47 1.65 13.26 -6.34
N GLU A 48 0.72 14.13 -6.69
CA GLU A 48 0.11 15.08 -5.78
C GLU A 48 -1.25 14.50 -5.43
N ALA A 49 -1.56 14.39 -4.15
CA ALA A 49 -2.94 14.29 -3.70
C ALA A 49 -3.37 15.75 -3.47
N PRO A 50 -3.83 16.47 -4.51
CA PRO A 50 -3.76 17.93 -4.56
C PRO A 50 -4.81 18.56 -3.65
N GLU A 51 -5.90 17.84 -3.41
CA GLU A 51 -7.00 18.27 -2.56
C GLU A 51 -7.04 17.39 -1.33
N ILE A 52 -6.72 17.99 -0.19
CA ILE A 52 -7.20 17.50 1.09
C ILE A 52 -8.70 17.73 1.06
N HIS A 53 -9.50 16.67 1.11
CA HIS A 53 -10.94 16.71 1.01
C HIS A 53 -11.58 17.16 2.33
N PHE A 54 -11.16 18.30 2.90
CA PHE A 54 -11.79 19.01 4.03
C PHE A 54 -12.19 18.17 5.27
N ALA A 55 -11.81 16.89 5.35
CA ALA A 55 -12.09 16.02 6.48
C ALA A 55 -11.13 16.34 7.64
N THR A 56 -10.04 17.01 7.32
CA THR A 56 -9.06 17.54 8.27
C THR A 56 -9.07 19.07 8.24
N SER A 57 -8.97 19.67 9.43
CA SER A 57 -8.84 21.14 9.57
C SER A 57 -7.37 21.50 9.75
N PHE A 58 -6.92 22.55 9.06
CA PHE A 58 -5.54 23.03 9.15
C PHE A 58 -5.41 24.23 10.07
N PRO A 59 -4.24 24.42 10.70
CA PRO A 59 -3.93 25.68 11.35
C PRO A 59 -4.08 26.84 10.34
N PRO A 60 -4.81 27.92 10.70
CA PRO A 60 -5.13 29.01 9.78
C PRO A 60 -3.89 29.79 9.30
N ASP A 61 -2.74 29.60 9.95
CA ASP A 61 -1.46 30.21 9.66
C ASP A 61 -0.55 29.37 8.75
N LYS A 62 -0.99 28.17 8.32
CA LYS A 62 -0.20 27.25 7.51
C LYS A 62 -0.73 27.14 6.08
N ASP A 63 0.19 27.11 5.12
CA ASP A 63 -0.14 26.81 3.72
C ASP A 63 -0.56 25.34 3.60
N ILE A 64 -1.69 25.07 2.96
CA ILE A 64 -2.21 23.72 2.72
C ILE A 64 -1.20 22.86 1.96
N ASN A 65 -0.41 23.46 1.06
CA ASN A 65 0.63 22.77 0.28
C ASN A 65 1.79 22.28 1.16
N SER A 66 1.91 22.76 2.40
CA SER A 66 2.90 22.24 3.35
C SER A 66 2.55 20.86 3.90
N PHE A 67 1.30 20.42 3.71
CA PHE A 67 0.80 19.10 4.09
C PHE A 67 0.66 18.15 2.90
N SER A 68 1.16 18.52 1.71
CA SER A 68 1.11 17.66 0.54
C SER A 68 1.99 16.42 0.72
N TYR A 69 1.46 15.27 0.29
CA TYR A 69 2.23 14.02 0.32
C TYR A 69 3.25 14.04 -0.83
N ARG A 70 4.54 13.99 -0.51
CA ARG A 70 5.64 14.14 -1.50
C ARG A 70 6.37 12.86 -1.84
N LYS A 71 5.93 11.71 -1.32
CA LYS A 71 6.54 10.40 -1.62
C LYS A 71 5.85 9.74 -2.80
N SER A 72 6.36 8.59 -3.23
CA SER A 72 5.82 7.88 -4.39
C SER A 72 4.41 7.35 -4.13
N ALA A 73 3.66 7.06 -5.20
CA ALA A 73 2.37 6.36 -5.10
C ALA A 73 2.49 5.02 -4.35
N VAL A 74 3.61 4.30 -4.50
CA VAL A 74 3.85 3.04 -3.78
C VAL A 74 3.97 3.33 -2.29
N ASP A 75 4.76 4.32 -1.88
CA ASP A 75 4.89 4.72 -0.47
C ASP A 75 3.53 5.11 0.13
N PHE A 76 2.73 5.87 -0.62
CA PHE A 76 1.40 6.29 -0.18
C PHE A 76 0.50 5.09 0.09
N HIS A 77 0.44 4.14 -0.84
CA HIS A 77 -0.36 2.94 -0.67
C HIS A 77 0.15 2.03 0.46
N LEU A 78 1.47 1.95 0.67
CA LEU A 78 2.03 1.23 1.80
C LEU A 78 1.64 1.88 3.14
N GLU A 79 1.67 3.22 3.24
CA GLU A 79 1.18 3.92 4.45
C GLU A 79 -0.33 3.75 4.66
N MET A 80 -1.13 3.67 3.58
CA MET A 80 -2.55 3.30 3.67
C MET A 80 -2.75 1.85 4.15
N TYR A 81 -1.84 0.93 3.80
CA TYR A 81 -1.88 -0.45 4.32
C TYR A 81 -1.55 -0.50 5.81
N GLU A 82 -0.50 0.21 6.23
CA GLU A 82 -0.09 0.35 7.64
C GLU A 82 -1.26 0.91 8.47
N LEU A 83 -1.95 1.92 7.93
CA LEU A 83 -3.15 2.46 8.54
C LEU A 83 -4.27 1.41 8.62
N ALA A 84 -4.47 0.60 7.57
CA ALA A 84 -5.45 -0.48 7.55
C ALA A 84 -5.19 -1.54 8.62
N GLU A 85 -3.94 -1.90 8.85
CA GLU A 85 -3.52 -2.77 9.95
C GLU A 85 -3.83 -2.12 11.30
N HIS A 86 -3.45 -0.85 11.48
CA HIS A 86 -3.70 -0.12 12.73
C HIS A 86 -5.18 -0.02 13.10
N VAL A 87 -6.06 0.18 12.11
CA VAL A 87 -7.52 0.24 12.36
C VAL A 87 -8.22 -1.13 12.29
N GLU A 88 -7.49 -2.20 11.95
CA GLU A 88 -7.98 -3.56 11.77
C GLU A 88 -9.05 -3.68 10.65
N SER A 89 -8.85 -2.99 9.52
CA SER A 89 -9.79 -2.96 8.39
C SER A 89 -9.36 -3.87 7.23
N GLU A 90 -9.95 -5.06 7.15
CA GLU A 90 -9.71 -6.01 6.06
C GLU A 90 -10.17 -5.50 4.69
N PHE A 91 -11.25 -4.72 4.66
CA PHE A 91 -11.73 -4.10 3.42
C PHE A 91 -10.70 -3.10 2.86
N LEU A 92 -10.08 -2.31 3.74
CA LEU A 92 -9.07 -1.36 3.31
C LEU A 92 -7.79 -2.06 2.84
N LYS A 93 -7.35 -3.12 3.54
CA LYS A 93 -6.22 -3.96 3.09
C LYS A 93 -6.46 -4.50 1.68
N GLU A 94 -7.67 -4.98 1.40
CA GLU A 94 -8.05 -5.47 0.07
C GLU A 94 -8.01 -4.35 -0.99
N THR A 95 -8.58 -3.18 -0.69
CA THR A 95 -8.54 -2.02 -1.60
C THR A 95 -7.09 -1.59 -1.89
N VAL A 96 -6.24 -1.54 -0.86
CA VAL A 96 -4.82 -1.19 -1.00
C VAL A 96 -4.08 -2.23 -1.85
N HIS A 97 -4.30 -3.52 -1.59
CA HIS A 97 -3.73 -4.61 -2.38
C HIS A 97 -4.09 -4.49 -3.87
N GLN A 98 -5.35 -4.19 -4.19
CA GLN A 98 -5.80 -3.98 -5.57
C GLN A 98 -5.11 -2.77 -6.21
N LYS A 99 -5.02 -1.63 -5.50
CA LYS A 99 -4.36 -0.42 -6.02
C LYS A 99 -2.85 -0.63 -6.22
N LEU A 100 -2.15 -1.26 -5.27
CA LEU A 100 -0.74 -1.63 -5.40
C LEU A 100 -0.51 -2.60 -6.56
N SER A 101 -1.38 -3.58 -6.74
CA SER A 101 -1.32 -4.49 -7.88
C SER A 101 -1.42 -3.73 -9.20
N VAL A 102 -2.30 -2.74 -9.31
CA VAL A 102 -2.39 -1.89 -10.52
C VAL A 102 -1.11 -1.07 -10.71
N VAL A 103 -0.63 -0.41 -9.65
CA VAL A 103 0.54 0.48 -9.72
C VAL A 103 1.83 -0.29 -10.03
N ILE A 104 2.00 -1.48 -9.46
CA ILE A 104 3.21 -2.29 -9.59
C ILE A 104 3.12 -3.25 -10.78
N LEU A 105 2.04 -4.04 -10.88
CA LEU A 105 1.92 -5.15 -11.83
C LEU A 105 1.22 -4.79 -13.14
N ALA A 106 0.32 -3.82 -13.18
CA ALA A 106 -0.40 -3.48 -14.42
C ALA A 106 0.32 -2.36 -15.19
N ARG A 107 0.83 -1.35 -14.49
CA ARG A 107 1.54 -0.23 -15.13
C ARG A 107 2.95 -0.60 -15.58
N GLN A 108 3.57 -1.65 -15.01
CA GLN A 108 4.84 -2.29 -15.42
C GLN A 108 5.84 -1.35 -16.11
N LYS A 109 6.39 -0.36 -15.40
CA LYS A 109 7.42 0.53 -15.97
C LYS A 109 8.71 0.54 -15.15
N TYR A 110 8.83 -0.34 -14.16
CA TYR A 110 9.97 -0.36 -13.28
C TYR A 110 11.19 -0.99 -13.96
N THR A 111 12.29 -0.24 -13.94
CA THR A 111 13.62 -0.76 -14.22
C THR A 111 14.05 -1.75 -13.13
N ALA A 112 15.07 -2.55 -13.43
CA ALA A 112 15.71 -3.43 -12.45
C ALA A 112 16.16 -2.68 -11.19
N LEU A 113 16.67 -1.46 -11.35
CA LEU A 113 17.09 -0.62 -10.24
C LEU A 113 15.90 -0.17 -9.37
N GLU A 114 14.86 0.38 -9.98
CA GLU A 114 13.68 0.86 -9.23
C GLU A 114 12.97 -0.26 -8.49
N LEU A 115 12.81 -1.43 -9.13
CA LEU A 115 12.21 -2.58 -8.47
C LEU A 115 13.10 -3.12 -7.36
N GLY A 116 14.43 -3.07 -7.55
CA GLY A 116 15.40 -3.36 -6.50
C GLY A 116 15.28 -2.42 -5.30
N MET A 117 15.09 -1.12 -5.53
CA MET A 117 14.85 -0.13 -4.46
C MET A 117 13.54 -0.41 -3.71
N LEU A 118 12.47 -0.74 -4.43
CA LEU A 118 11.19 -1.04 -3.81
C LEU A 118 11.23 -2.33 -2.97
N VAL A 119 11.86 -3.36 -3.52
CA VAL A 119 12.13 -4.60 -2.78
C VAL A 119 13.01 -4.28 -1.59
N GLU A 120 14.08 -3.50 -1.72
CA GLU A 120 14.90 -3.10 -0.58
C GLU A 120 14.09 -2.30 0.45
N ILE A 121 13.17 -1.41 0.07
CA ILE A 121 12.37 -0.65 1.05
C ILE A 121 11.45 -1.57 1.86
N PHE A 122 10.72 -2.46 1.20
CA PHE A 122 9.82 -3.41 1.87
C PHE A 122 10.62 -4.49 2.63
N PHE A 123 11.67 -4.96 1.98
CA PHE A 123 12.62 -5.95 2.46
C PHE A 123 13.93 -5.32 2.99
N ALA A 124 13.98 -4.18 3.71
CA ALA A 124 15.15 -3.78 4.54
C ALA A 124 14.85 -3.95 6.03
N ALA A 125 15.60 -4.79 6.76
CA ALA A 125 15.26 -5.24 8.12
C ALA A 125 15.49 -4.16 9.21
N VAL A 126 15.51 -2.88 8.83
CA VAL A 126 16.08 -1.83 9.70
C VAL A 126 15.10 -1.34 10.75
N ASP A 127 13.79 -1.54 10.57
CA ASP A 127 12.81 -1.45 11.66
C ASP A 127 11.66 -2.41 11.36
N ALA A 128 11.62 -3.54 12.09
CA ALA A 128 10.65 -4.63 11.97
C ALA A 128 9.19 -4.25 12.31
N ALA A 129 8.80 -2.98 12.12
CA ALA A 129 7.57 -2.40 12.65
C ALA A 129 6.68 -1.74 11.59
N ARG A 130 7.07 -1.69 10.31
CA ARG A 130 6.34 -0.84 9.35
C ARG A 130 5.08 -1.46 8.78
N LEU A 131 5.05 -2.77 8.55
CA LEU A 131 3.90 -3.52 8.08
C LEU A 131 3.95 -4.93 8.67
N GLN A 132 2.83 -5.45 9.18
CA GLN A 132 2.74 -6.84 9.63
C GLN A 132 2.67 -7.79 8.43
N ASP A 133 1.85 -7.45 7.43
CA ASP A 133 1.57 -8.23 6.21
C ASP A 133 1.42 -9.74 6.51
N ASP A 134 0.61 -10.08 7.52
CA ASP A 134 0.48 -11.45 8.04
C ASP A 134 0.12 -12.49 6.95
N ASP A 135 -0.68 -12.07 5.96
CA ASP A 135 -1.10 -12.87 4.81
C ASP A 135 -0.10 -12.85 3.64
N ARG A 136 1.02 -12.13 3.79
CA ARG A 136 2.06 -11.92 2.76
C ARG A 136 1.50 -11.34 1.46
N ARG A 137 0.44 -10.53 1.51
CA ARG A 137 -0.24 -9.99 0.32
C ARG A 137 0.66 -8.99 -0.40
N ILE A 138 1.27 -8.08 0.34
CA ILE A 138 2.14 -7.06 -0.24
C ILE A 138 3.45 -7.69 -0.70
N GLU A 139 3.99 -8.61 0.09
CA GLU A 139 5.15 -9.44 -0.28
C GLU A 139 4.95 -10.10 -1.66
N ASN A 140 3.81 -10.76 -1.85
CA ASN A 140 3.48 -11.45 -3.09
C ASN A 140 3.40 -10.50 -4.30
N ILE A 141 2.95 -9.25 -4.12
CA ILE A 141 2.96 -8.26 -5.21
C ILE A 141 4.38 -7.98 -5.68
N PHE A 142 5.30 -7.69 -4.75
CA PHE A 142 6.70 -7.38 -5.10
C PHE A 142 7.41 -8.58 -5.74
N VAL A 143 7.23 -9.78 -5.17
CA VAL A 143 7.79 -11.01 -5.73
C VAL A 143 7.26 -11.28 -7.14
N THR A 144 5.94 -11.15 -7.34
CA THR A 144 5.31 -11.33 -8.65
C THR A 144 5.82 -10.31 -9.66
N ALA A 145 6.00 -9.06 -9.25
CA ALA A 145 6.54 -8.00 -10.10
C ALA A 145 7.95 -8.36 -10.60
N VAL A 146 8.81 -8.87 -9.72
CA VAL A 146 10.18 -9.28 -10.08
C VAL A 146 10.14 -10.47 -11.03
N LEU A 147 9.33 -11.50 -10.75
CA LEU A 147 9.18 -12.66 -11.62
C LEU A 147 8.73 -12.28 -13.03
N ILE A 148 7.71 -11.42 -13.15
CA ILE A 148 7.22 -10.96 -14.46
C ILE A 148 8.31 -10.19 -15.20
N ASN A 149 8.97 -9.24 -14.54
CA ASN A 149 10.00 -8.44 -15.19
C ASN A 149 11.21 -9.27 -15.61
N GLU A 150 11.69 -10.18 -14.77
CA GLU A 150 12.81 -11.06 -15.10
C GLU A 150 12.50 -11.99 -16.27
N ARG A 151 11.24 -12.46 -16.38
CA ARG A 151 10.85 -13.42 -17.43
C ARG A 151 10.50 -12.77 -18.75
N VAL A 152 9.93 -11.57 -18.73
CA VAL A 152 9.32 -10.96 -19.93
C VAL A 152 10.15 -9.80 -20.48
N ARG A 153 10.93 -9.10 -19.63
CA ARG A 153 11.46 -7.77 -19.98
C ARG A 153 12.96 -7.65 -19.80
N TRP A 154 13.48 -8.09 -18.66
CA TRP A 154 14.86 -7.88 -18.30
C TRP A 154 15.78 -8.74 -19.16
N ASN A 155 16.85 -8.11 -19.63
CA ASN A 155 17.98 -8.84 -20.18
C ASN A 155 18.91 -9.33 -19.04
N ARG A 156 20.02 -9.94 -19.42
CA ARG A 156 21.00 -10.48 -18.47
C ARG A 156 21.64 -9.39 -17.59
N ASP A 157 21.85 -8.20 -18.13
CA ASP A 157 22.46 -7.08 -17.40
C ASP A 157 21.48 -6.48 -16.41
N ASP A 158 20.22 -6.29 -16.80
CA ASP A 158 19.13 -5.86 -15.90
C ASP A 158 18.99 -6.83 -14.73
N SER A 159 18.95 -8.14 -15.03
CA SER A 159 18.88 -9.18 -13.99
C SER A 159 20.07 -9.11 -13.05
N LYS A 160 21.28 -8.91 -13.60
CA LYS A 160 22.50 -8.78 -12.79
C LYS A 160 22.46 -7.53 -11.91
N VAL A 161 21.95 -6.40 -12.41
CA VAL A 161 21.77 -5.16 -11.64
C VAL A 161 20.85 -5.40 -10.46
N PHE A 162 19.67 -5.98 -10.70
CA PHE A 162 18.72 -6.30 -9.63
C PHE A 162 19.33 -7.25 -8.58
N TRP A 163 19.87 -8.39 -9.01
CA TRP A 163 20.41 -9.39 -8.09
C TRP A 163 21.65 -8.92 -7.34
N ASN A 164 22.48 -8.04 -7.92
CA ASN A 164 23.59 -7.41 -7.20
C ASN A 164 23.08 -6.44 -6.12
N MET A 165 22.01 -5.71 -6.40
CA MET A 165 21.39 -4.78 -5.45
C MET A 165 20.78 -5.52 -4.26
N ILE A 166 20.02 -6.59 -4.53
CA ILE A 166 19.39 -7.42 -3.50
C ILE A 166 20.42 -8.32 -2.78
N GLY A 167 21.59 -8.58 -3.38
CA GLY A 167 22.61 -9.51 -2.88
C GLY A 167 23.14 -9.23 -1.47
N GLY A 168 22.91 -8.02 -0.92
CA GLY A 168 23.24 -7.68 0.47
C GLY A 168 22.11 -7.91 1.48
N TYR A 169 20.86 -8.05 1.03
CA TYR A 169 19.68 -7.91 1.88
C TYR A 169 18.61 -8.96 1.59
N ARG A 170 18.35 -9.75 2.64
CA ARG A 170 17.16 -10.59 2.87
C ARG A 170 17.06 -11.93 2.14
N ARG A 171 17.51 -12.95 2.88
CA ARG A 171 17.12 -14.35 2.75
C ARG A 171 15.60 -14.52 2.54
N GLU A 172 14.79 -13.73 3.23
CA GLU A 172 13.32 -13.73 3.15
C GLU A 172 12.79 -13.50 1.72
N PHE A 173 13.29 -12.46 1.03
CA PHE A 173 12.88 -12.20 -0.36
C PHE A 173 13.27 -13.35 -1.28
N VAL A 174 14.50 -13.87 -1.13
CA VAL A 174 14.99 -14.98 -1.98
C VAL A 174 14.18 -16.26 -1.75
N GLU A 175 13.77 -16.52 -0.51
CA GLU A 175 12.90 -17.64 -0.16
C GLU A 175 11.51 -17.47 -0.78
N ALA A 176 10.87 -16.32 -0.57
CA ALA A 176 9.57 -16.00 -1.17
C ALA A 176 9.59 -16.07 -2.71
N TYR A 177 10.64 -15.54 -3.33
CA TYR A 177 10.84 -15.60 -4.78
C TYR A 177 10.92 -17.06 -5.27
N ARG A 178 11.69 -17.91 -4.60
CA ARG A 178 11.83 -19.33 -4.99
C ARG A 178 10.54 -20.12 -4.77
N GLU A 179 9.82 -19.83 -3.70
CA GLU A 179 8.51 -20.43 -3.42
C GLU A 179 7.52 -20.06 -4.52
N ALA A 180 7.43 -18.77 -4.86
CA ALA A 180 6.57 -18.29 -5.94
C ALA A 180 6.97 -18.87 -7.30
N GLU A 181 8.26 -18.94 -7.62
CA GLU A 181 8.74 -19.56 -8.87
C GLU A 181 8.37 -21.05 -8.94
N LYS A 182 8.50 -21.77 -7.82
CA LYS A 182 8.15 -23.20 -7.74
C LYS A 182 6.64 -23.40 -7.87
N ALA A 183 5.84 -22.58 -7.19
CA ALA A 183 4.38 -22.67 -7.19
C ALA A 183 3.77 -22.35 -8.56
N ASN A 184 4.42 -21.47 -9.34
CA ASN A 184 3.92 -21.00 -10.63
C ASN A 184 4.74 -21.54 -11.82
N ARG A 185 5.44 -22.66 -11.64
CA ARG A 185 6.36 -23.21 -12.65
C ARG A 185 5.66 -23.48 -13.99
N ASP A 186 4.42 -23.93 -13.94
CA ASP A 186 3.56 -24.20 -15.08
C ASP A 186 3.22 -22.92 -15.87
N LEU A 187 3.01 -21.80 -15.17
CA LEU A 187 2.72 -20.50 -15.76
C LEU A 187 3.95 -19.78 -16.30
N LEU A 188 5.12 -19.97 -15.66
CA LEU A 188 6.35 -19.24 -15.98
C LEU A 188 7.10 -19.77 -17.21
N GLY A 189 6.71 -20.94 -17.73
CA GLY A 189 7.31 -21.56 -18.91
C GLY A 189 8.80 -21.90 -18.78
N SER A 190 9.31 -22.68 -19.73
CA SER A 190 10.76 -22.93 -19.88
C SER A 190 11.42 -21.64 -20.37
N ARG A 191 12.50 -21.17 -19.71
CA ARG A 191 13.34 -20.06 -20.22
C ARG A 191 13.70 -20.37 -21.68
N ARG A 192 13.25 -19.53 -22.62
CA ARG A 192 13.70 -19.58 -24.02
C ARG A 192 15.06 -18.91 -24.14
#